data_AF-A0A0G3HBW7-F1
#
_entry.id   AF-A0A0G3HBW7-F1
#
_cell.length_a   1.000
_cell.length_b   1.000
_cell.length_c   1.000
_cell.angle_alpha   90.00
_cell.angle_beta   90.00
_cell.angle_gamma   90.00
#
_symmetry.space_group_name_H-M   'P 1'
#
loop_
_entity.id
_entity.type
_entity.pdbx_description
1 polymer ?
#
loop_
_entity_poly.entity_id
_entity_poly.type
_entity_poly.pdbx_seq_one_letter_code
_entity_poly.pdbx_strand_id
1 'polypeptide(L)'
;MARLGTLMKDDRRTPQEDVQIVRMGARTTTVHRRREGGRRSGWEVDVEKVLTDRVLDDGGQRWADYSAAPWFATWVNAASGTPQGRLRITRSYTHITKASLYIGNNEWSEEQDFPTPEVLLDGGTLAGWMVPDHHKDQAADRARQIEEEARKRQELNNVIEEKWRREAREKQRGVQARGQNVAYLRVSSKDQNLARQREAIGQVDREFIDELSARTRAHRPGLEDCIAYLRDGDGLHVASIDRLARSLVDLRNVIDQITAKGATVHFLKENLTFAPDGEDPRATLMLGILGSFAEFERAIIRERQAEGIALAKKAGRYKGRPRALTEVQIKQAHERVQAGEARTSIANDLGVSRATLYRALRKDKNP
;
A
#
# COMPACT_ATOMS: atom_id res chain seq x y z
N MET A 1 -0.43 -63.43 22.03
CA MET A 1 -0.46 -62.07 21.46
C MET A 1 -0.91 -62.21 20.02
N ALA A 2 -1.96 -61.48 19.64
CA ALA A 2 -2.46 -61.52 18.28
C ALA A 2 -1.45 -60.83 17.36
N ARG A 3 -1.07 -61.47 16.24
CA ARG A 3 -0.08 -60.94 15.29
C ARG A 3 -0.78 -60.13 14.22
N LEU A 4 -0.17 -59.04 13.78
CA LEU A 4 -0.67 -58.28 12.62
C LEU A 4 -0.07 -58.85 11.35
N GLY A 5 -0.85 -58.88 10.29
CA GLY A 5 -0.42 -59.31 8.98
C GLY A 5 -1.11 -58.53 7.88
N THR A 6 -0.63 -58.72 6.66
CA THR A 6 -1.23 -58.16 5.45
C THR A 6 -2.05 -59.23 4.74
N LEU A 7 -3.32 -58.94 4.46
CA LEU A 7 -4.13 -59.75 3.55
C LEU A 7 -3.89 -59.27 2.12
N MET A 8 -3.55 -60.19 1.22
CA MET A 8 -3.35 -59.92 -0.21
C MET A 8 -4.65 -60.18 -0.99
N LYS A 9 -4.82 -59.48 -2.11
CA LYS A 9 -5.85 -59.80 -3.12
C LYS A 9 -5.58 -61.17 -3.77
N ASP A 10 -6.50 -61.65 -4.59
CA ASP A 10 -6.37 -62.97 -5.27
C ASP A 10 -5.15 -63.06 -6.19
N ASP A 11 -4.63 -61.92 -6.65
CA ASP A 11 -3.40 -61.82 -7.43
C ASP A 11 -2.11 -62.11 -6.62
N ARG A 12 -2.20 -62.20 -5.28
CA ARG A 12 -1.09 -62.40 -4.33
C ARG A 12 0.00 -61.33 -4.41
N ARG A 13 -0.28 -60.19 -5.02
CA ARG A 13 0.67 -59.11 -5.29
C ARG A 13 0.23 -57.77 -4.73
N THR A 14 -1.07 -57.51 -4.75
CA THR A 14 -1.66 -56.27 -4.26
C THR A 14 -2.14 -56.45 -2.82
N PRO A 15 -1.65 -55.65 -1.86
CA PRO A 15 -2.22 -55.59 -0.52
C PRO A 15 -3.69 -55.19 -0.56
N GLN A 16 -4.51 -55.88 0.22
CA GLN A 16 -5.94 -55.61 0.34
C GLN A 16 -6.26 -54.82 1.61
N GLU A 17 -5.75 -55.27 2.76
CA GLU A 17 -6.01 -54.69 4.09
C GLU A 17 -5.05 -55.25 5.15
N ASP A 18 -4.98 -54.61 6.32
CA ASP A 18 -4.38 -55.17 7.53
C ASP A 18 -5.34 -56.13 8.24
N VAL A 19 -4.81 -57.28 8.68
CA VAL A 19 -5.56 -58.31 9.41
C VAL A 19 -4.88 -58.69 10.71
N GLN A 20 -5.67 -59.06 11.70
CA GLN A 20 -5.17 -59.63 12.94
C GLN A 20 -5.24 -61.16 12.87
N ILE A 21 -4.08 -61.79 12.81
CA ILE A 21 -3.91 -63.24 12.71
C ILE A 21 -4.18 -63.87 14.07
N VAL A 22 -5.25 -64.67 14.13
CA VAL A 22 -5.66 -65.44 15.31
C VAL A 22 -4.96 -66.80 15.32
N ARG A 23 -4.98 -67.49 14.18
CA ARG A 23 -4.33 -68.80 14.00
C ARG A 23 -3.97 -69.04 12.54
N MET A 24 -2.69 -69.25 12.28
CA MET A 24 -2.21 -69.74 10.99
C MET A 24 -2.46 -71.25 10.88
N GLY A 25 -3.11 -71.68 9.80
CA GLY A 25 -3.25 -73.09 9.44
C GLY A 25 -2.55 -73.39 8.12
N ALA A 26 -2.42 -74.68 7.77
CA ALA A 26 -1.69 -75.08 6.55
C ALA A 26 -2.39 -74.67 5.23
N ARG A 27 -3.72 -74.52 5.25
CA ARG A 27 -4.53 -74.16 4.06
C ARG A 27 -5.36 -72.91 4.28
N THR A 28 -5.90 -72.75 5.49
CA THR A 28 -6.68 -71.58 5.87
C THR A 28 -6.11 -70.98 7.13
N THR A 29 -6.11 -69.65 7.16
CA THR A 29 -5.71 -68.83 8.29
C THR A 29 -6.93 -68.13 8.85
N THR A 30 -7.04 -68.19 10.16
CA THR A 30 -8.10 -67.57 10.93
C THR A 30 -7.68 -66.14 11.27
N VAL A 31 -8.43 -65.15 10.81
CA VAL A 31 -8.12 -63.72 10.99
C VAL A 31 -9.32 -62.93 11.50
N HIS A 32 -9.05 -61.82 12.16
CA HIS A 32 -10.01 -60.73 12.36
C HIS A 32 -9.72 -59.61 11.36
N ARG A 33 -10.76 -59.07 10.73
CA ARG A 33 -10.66 -57.87 9.91
C ARG A 33 -10.84 -56.61 10.75
N ARG A 34 -10.44 -55.48 10.17
CA ARG A 34 -10.59 -54.19 10.80
C ARG A 34 -12.00 -53.66 10.52
N ARG A 35 -12.70 -53.19 11.55
CA ARG A 35 -14.07 -52.66 11.40
C ARG A 35 -14.05 -51.38 10.55
N GLU A 36 -14.74 -51.37 9.42
CA GLU A 36 -14.92 -50.17 8.61
C GLU A 36 -15.96 -49.22 9.24
N GLY A 37 -15.55 -47.98 9.56
CA GLY A 37 -16.45 -46.86 9.84
C GLY A 37 -16.98 -46.71 11.27
N GLY A 38 -16.33 -45.86 12.08
CA GLY A 38 -16.86 -45.33 13.35
C GLY A 38 -15.79 -44.97 14.39
N ARG A 39 -16.13 -44.08 15.34
CA ARG A 39 -15.24 -43.41 16.35
C ARG A 39 -14.32 -44.31 17.22
N ARG A 40 -14.32 -45.63 17.05
CA ARG A 40 -13.38 -46.57 17.69
C ARG A 40 -12.85 -47.53 16.63
N SER A 41 -11.65 -47.27 16.10
CA SER A 41 -10.93 -48.22 15.26
C SER A 41 -10.51 -49.43 16.10
N GLY A 42 -11.13 -50.58 15.89
CA GLY A 42 -10.81 -51.84 16.56
C GLY A 42 -10.98 -53.03 15.62
N TRP A 43 -10.43 -54.18 16.02
CA TRP A 43 -10.59 -55.45 15.31
C TRP A 43 -12.00 -55.99 15.50
N GLU A 44 -12.60 -56.52 14.44
CA GLU A 44 -13.88 -57.22 14.55
C GLU A 44 -13.72 -58.46 15.41
N VAL A 45 -14.73 -58.76 16.23
CA VAL A 45 -14.72 -59.97 17.08
C VAL A 45 -15.04 -61.21 16.26
N ASP A 46 -15.69 -61.04 15.11
CA ASP A 46 -16.01 -62.12 14.20
C ASP A 46 -14.74 -62.65 13.53
N VAL A 47 -14.71 -63.97 13.41
CA VAL A 47 -13.55 -64.72 12.95
C VAL A 47 -13.80 -65.18 11.53
N GLU A 48 -12.92 -64.78 10.61
CA GLU A 48 -12.98 -65.22 9.22
C GLU A 48 -11.86 -66.20 8.90
N LYS A 49 -12.14 -67.16 8.00
CA LYS A 49 -11.13 -68.05 7.43
C LYS A 49 -10.79 -67.61 6.02
N VAL A 50 -9.56 -67.15 5.83
CA VAL A 50 -8.97 -66.81 4.53
C VAL A 50 -7.95 -67.87 4.13
N LEU A 51 -7.57 -67.93 2.84
CA LEU A 51 -6.52 -68.85 2.40
C LEU A 51 -5.16 -68.41 2.98
N THR A 52 -4.40 -69.36 3.51
CA THR A 52 -3.11 -69.08 4.17
C THR A 52 -2.10 -68.42 3.23
N ASP A 53 -2.11 -68.78 1.95
CA ASP A 53 -1.19 -68.22 0.94
C ASP A 53 -1.49 -66.76 0.57
N ARG A 54 -2.64 -66.23 1.02
CA ARG A 54 -2.99 -64.80 0.89
C ARG A 54 -2.65 -63.98 2.12
N VAL A 55 -2.18 -64.60 3.22
CA VAL A 55 -1.86 -63.89 4.47
C VAL A 55 -0.35 -63.84 4.67
N LEU A 56 0.18 -62.63 4.81
CA LEU A 56 1.57 -62.39 5.17
C LEU A 56 1.65 -62.08 6.66
N ASP A 57 2.46 -62.83 7.42
CA ASP A 57 2.81 -62.53 8.81
C ASP A 57 3.97 -61.51 8.84
N ASP A 58 3.69 -60.31 8.30
CA ASP A 58 4.66 -59.22 8.08
C ASP A 58 4.44 -58.02 9.01
N GLY A 59 3.65 -58.19 10.07
CA GLY A 59 3.28 -57.09 10.97
C GLY A 59 2.29 -56.09 10.37
N GLY A 60 1.75 -56.34 9.17
CA GLY A 60 0.91 -55.39 8.44
C GLY A 60 1.71 -54.32 7.68
N GLN A 61 3.04 -54.46 7.59
CA GLN A 61 3.92 -53.46 6.99
C GLN A 61 3.59 -53.22 5.52
N ARG A 62 3.32 -54.28 4.75
CA ARG A 62 3.06 -54.17 3.31
C ARG A 62 1.74 -53.45 3.01
N TRP A 63 0.73 -53.60 3.87
CA TRP A 63 -0.49 -52.78 3.78
C TRP A 63 -0.23 -51.31 4.13
N ALA A 64 0.52 -51.05 5.22
CA ALA A 64 0.83 -49.69 5.65
C ALA A 64 1.56 -48.90 4.56
N ASP A 65 2.54 -49.53 3.91
CA ASP A 65 3.31 -48.94 2.83
C ASP A 65 2.48 -48.67 1.56
N TYR A 66 1.68 -49.66 1.14
CA TYR A 66 0.79 -49.52 -0.01
C TYR A 66 -0.28 -48.45 0.23
N SER A 67 -0.89 -48.40 1.42
CA SER A 67 -1.92 -47.41 1.75
C SER A 67 -1.36 -45.98 1.84
N ALA A 68 -0.11 -45.81 2.27
CA ALA A 68 0.55 -44.50 2.30
C ALA A 68 0.91 -43.99 0.89
N ALA A 69 1.25 -44.89 -0.04
CA ALA A 69 1.77 -44.51 -1.34
C ALA A 69 1.44 -45.53 -2.46
N PRO A 70 0.15 -45.66 -2.84
CA PRO A 70 -0.36 -46.77 -3.67
C PRO A 70 0.10 -46.71 -5.13
N TRP A 71 0.63 -45.56 -5.57
CA TRP A 71 1.20 -45.38 -6.91
C TRP A 71 2.68 -45.73 -6.99
N PHE A 72 3.32 -46.22 -5.92
CA PHE A 72 4.69 -46.72 -5.99
C PHE A 72 4.76 -48.24 -5.94
N ALA A 73 5.78 -48.79 -6.57
CA ALA A 73 6.01 -50.23 -6.66
C ALA A 73 7.50 -50.56 -6.72
N THR A 74 7.85 -51.80 -6.40
CA THR A 74 9.19 -52.34 -6.60
C THR A 74 9.23 -53.09 -7.94
N TRP A 75 10.18 -52.72 -8.81
CA TRP A 75 10.54 -53.53 -9.97
C TRP A 75 11.51 -54.62 -9.54
N VAL A 76 11.23 -55.88 -9.89
CA VAL A 76 12.05 -57.04 -9.55
C VAL A 76 12.42 -57.82 -10.80
N ASN A 77 13.58 -58.48 -10.77
CA ASN A 77 13.95 -59.42 -11.82
C ASN A 77 13.06 -60.67 -11.76
N ALA A 78 12.44 -61.07 -12.87
CA ALA A 78 11.51 -62.20 -12.91
C ALA A 78 12.12 -63.55 -12.47
N ALA A 79 13.41 -63.76 -12.69
CA ALA A 79 14.09 -65.03 -12.42
C ALA A 79 14.60 -65.13 -10.97
N SER A 80 15.12 -64.04 -10.41
CA SER A 80 15.73 -64.03 -9.08
C SER A 80 14.85 -63.39 -7.99
N GLY A 81 13.81 -62.65 -8.36
CA GLY A 81 12.98 -61.88 -7.43
C GLY A 81 13.73 -60.71 -6.78
N THR A 82 14.96 -60.41 -7.22
CA THR A 82 15.79 -59.35 -6.64
C THR A 82 15.30 -57.97 -7.08
N PRO A 83 15.19 -56.99 -6.16
CA PRO A 83 14.86 -55.60 -6.50
C PRO A 83 15.82 -55.03 -7.55
N GLN A 84 15.26 -54.37 -8.55
CA GLN A 84 15.99 -53.69 -9.62
C GLN A 84 15.80 -52.18 -9.55
N GLY A 85 14.68 -51.70 -9.02
CA GLY A 85 14.41 -50.27 -8.92
C GLY A 85 13.06 -49.97 -8.28
N ARG A 86 12.87 -48.69 -7.93
CA ARG A 86 11.58 -48.17 -7.46
C ARG A 86 10.84 -47.53 -8.61
N LEU A 87 9.56 -47.87 -8.76
CA LEU A 87 8.68 -47.37 -9.80
C LEU A 87 7.62 -46.45 -9.22
N ARG A 88 7.23 -45.44 -10.00
CA ARG A 88 6.01 -44.65 -9.85
C ARG A 88 5.06 -45.02 -10.99
N ILE A 89 4.03 -45.77 -10.66
CA ILE A 89 3.05 -46.30 -11.59
C ILE A 89 2.12 -45.18 -12.05
N THR A 90 1.99 -45.06 -13.37
CA THR A 90 0.95 -44.25 -14.00
C THR A 90 -0.26 -45.10 -14.35
N ARG A 91 -0.03 -46.25 -14.99
CA ARG A 91 -1.08 -47.18 -15.42
C ARG A 91 -0.60 -48.63 -15.33
N SER A 92 -1.48 -49.53 -14.92
CA SER A 92 -1.19 -50.96 -14.88
C SER A 92 -2.16 -51.70 -15.80
N TYR A 93 -1.62 -52.49 -16.73
CA TYR A 93 -2.37 -53.39 -17.60
C TYR A 93 -2.01 -54.84 -17.27
N THR A 94 -2.59 -55.80 -17.99
CA THR A 94 -2.39 -57.23 -17.72
C THR A 94 -0.93 -57.69 -17.88
N HIS A 95 -0.24 -57.18 -18.90
CA HIS A 95 1.12 -57.61 -19.25
C HIS A 95 2.16 -56.50 -19.16
N ILE A 96 1.73 -55.25 -19.20
CA ILE A 96 2.60 -54.07 -19.18
C ILE A 96 2.10 -53.09 -18.13
N THR A 97 3.03 -52.57 -17.33
CA THR A 97 2.81 -51.47 -16.40
C THR A 97 3.58 -50.26 -16.88
N LYS A 98 2.88 -49.16 -17.12
CA LYS A 98 3.46 -47.86 -17.45
C LYS A 98 3.88 -47.16 -16.17
N ALA A 99 5.16 -46.89 -16.01
CA ALA A 99 5.71 -46.28 -14.82
C ALA A 99 6.95 -45.44 -15.11
N SER A 100 7.26 -44.52 -14.20
CA SER A 100 8.58 -43.87 -14.16
C SER A 100 9.49 -44.61 -13.19
N LEU A 101 10.76 -44.79 -13.54
CA LEU A 101 11.80 -45.36 -12.68
C LEU A 101 12.45 -44.26 -11.84
N TYR A 102 12.73 -44.53 -10.58
CA TYR A 102 13.47 -43.60 -9.73
C TYR A 102 14.94 -43.53 -10.13
N ILE A 103 15.45 -42.33 -10.38
CA ILE A 103 16.83 -42.11 -10.86
C ILE A 103 17.74 -41.39 -9.84
N GLY A 104 17.25 -41.12 -8.63
CA GLY A 104 18.00 -40.42 -7.56
C GLY A 104 17.57 -38.97 -7.37
N ASN A 105 17.98 -38.33 -6.26
CA ASN A 105 17.74 -36.91 -5.96
C ASN A 105 16.27 -36.44 -6.11
N ASN A 106 15.32 -37.32 -5.80
CA ASN A 106 13.89 -37.06 -5.94
C ASN A 106 13.40 -36.91 -7.40
N GLU A 107 14.20 -37.35 -8.37
CA GLU A 107 13.86 -37.38 -9.79
C GLU A 107 13.40 -38.77 -10.26
N TRP A 108 12.61 -38.73 -11.33
CA TRP A 108 12.02 -39.90 -11.98
C TRP A 108 12.35 -39.86 -13.47
N SER A 109 12.57 -41.02 -14.08
CA SER A 109 12.71 -41.14 -15.53
C SER A 109 11.43 -40.72 -16.24
N GLU A 110 11.51 -40.60 -17.56
CA GLU A 110 10.32 -40.61 -18.41
C GLU A 110 9.53 -41.91 -18.22
N GLU A 111 8.26 -41.87 -18.61
CA GLU A 111 7.39 -43.04 -18.53
C GLU A 111 7.89 -44.14 -19.47
N GLN A 112 8.04 -45.33 -18.92
CA GLN A 112 8.52 -46.52 -19.62
C GLN A 112 7.58 -47.69 -19.35
N ASP A 113 7.68 -48.69 -20.22
CA ASP A 113 6.88 -49.91 -20.13
C ASP A 113 7.67 -50.99 -19.36
N PHE A 114 7.10 -51.46 -18.24
CA PHE A 114 7.65 -52.54 -17.43
C PHE A 114 6.77 -53.79 -17.55
N PRO A 115 7.34 -55.00 -17.62
CA PRO A 115 6.53 -56.22 -17.57
C PRO A 115 5.75 -56.28 -16.26
N THR A 116 4.41 -56.34 -16.32
CA THR A 116 3.57 -56.44 -15.10
C THR A 116 3.96 -57.61 -14.20
N PRO A 117 4.39 -58.79 -14.72
CA PRO A 117 4.93 -59.87 -13.89
C PRO A 117 6.11 -59.47 -12.99
N GLU A 118 6.88 -58.44 -13.36
CA GLU A 118 8.05 -57.94 -12.66
C GLU A 118 7.75 -56.75 -11.73
N VAL A 119 6.50 -56.30 -11.66
CA VAL A 119 6.09 -55.16 -10.82
C VAL A 119 5.38 -55.67 -9.57
N LEU A 120 5.97 -55.40 -8.40
CA LEU A 120 5.37 -55.67 -7.09
C LEU A 120 4.69 -54.41 -6.55
N LEU A 121 3.36 -54.45 -6.42
CA LEU A 121 2.54 -53.35 -5.90
C LEU A 121 2.63 -53.25 -4.37
N ASP A 122 3.82 -52.99 -3.86
CA ASP A 122 4.15 -52.99 -2.43
C ASP A 122 4.37 -51.58 -1.83
N GLY A 123 4.12 -50.51 -2.59
CA GLY A 123 4.44 -49.14 -2.17
C GLY A 123 5.92 -48.76 -2.39
N GLY A 124 6.72 -49.66 -2.98
CA GLY A 124 8.14 -49.46 -3.27
C GLY A 124 9.06 -49.68 -2.07
N THR A 125 8.75 -50.64 -1.20
CA THR A 125 9.37 -50.80 0.13
C THR A 125 10.28 -52.00 0.29
N LEU A 126 10.46 -52.82 -0.75
CA LEU A 126 11.48 -53.86 -0.72
C LEU A 126 12.86 -53.21 -0.57
N ALA A 127 13.44 -53.36 0.62
CA ALA A 127 14.71 -52.76 0.99
C ALA A 127 15.83 -53.28 0.09
N GLY A 128 16.59 -52.36 -0.52
CA GLY A 128 17.75 -52.69 -1.34
C GLY A 128 17.63 -52.42 -2.83
N TRP A 129 16.65 -51.63 -3.29
CA TRP A 129 16.64 -51.17 -4.69
C TRP A 129 17.79 -50.18 -4.96
N MET A 130 18.44 -50.31 -6.12
CA MET A 130 19.53 -49.45 -6.58
C MET A 130 19.07 -48.61 -7.78
N VAL A 131 19.69 -47.44 -7.97
CA VAL A 131 19.56 -46.72 -9.25
C VAL A 131 20.40 -47.46 -10.29
N PRO A 132 19.84 -47.92 -11.43
CA PRO A 132 20.60 -48.60 -12.47
C PRO A 132 21.70 -47.69 -13.05
N ASP A 133 22.86 -48.28 -13.37
CA ASP A 133 24.07 -47.52 -13.74
C ASP A 133 23.87 -46.58 -14.94
N HIS A 134 23.10 -47.00 -15.96
CA HIS A 134 22.81 -46.18 -17.15
C HIS A 134 22.00 -44.90 -16.87
N HIS A 135 21.40 -44.76 -15.68
CA HIS A 135 20.69 -43.56 -15.26
C HIS A 135 21.49 -42.69 -14.27
N LYS A 136 22.62 -43.17 -13.74
CA LYS A 136 23.49 -42.37 -12.84
C LYS A 136 24.16 -41.21 -13.57
N ASP A 137 24.61 -41.45 -14.80
CA ASP A 137 25.28 -40.42 -15.62
C ASP A 137 24.31 -39.31 -16.04
N GLN A 138 23.06 -39.66 -16.35
CA GLN A 138 22.00 -38.71 -16.71
C GLN A 138 21.66 -37.75 -15.57
N ALA A 139 21.66 -38.24 -14.32
CA ALA A 139 21.39 -37.42 -13.14
C ALA A 139 22.50 -36.38 -12.89
N ALA A 140 23.77 -36.76 -13.11
CA ALA A 140 24.90 -35.85 -12.94
C ALA A 140 24.93 -34.74 -14.00
N ASP A 141 24.60 -35.06 -15.26
CA ASP A 141 24.56 -34.09 -16.34
C ASP A 141 23.40 -33.10 -16.20
N ARG A 142 22.23 -33.58 -15.77
CA ARG A 142 21.07 -32.71 -15.48
C ARG A 142 21.33 -31.78 -14.30
N ALA A 143 21.97 -32.27 -13.23
CA ALA A 143 22.32 -31.44 -12.08
C ALA A 143 23.22 -30.25 -12.49
N ARG A 144 24.20 -30.50 -13.37
CA ARG A 144 25.08 -29.44 -13.92
C ARG A 144 24.32 -28.42 -14.75
N GLN A 145 23.36 -28.85 -15.56
CA GLN A 145 22.52 -27.94 -16.37
C GLN A 145 21.64 -27.03 -15.50
N ILE A 146 21.01 -27.58 -14.46
CA ILE A 146 20.16 -26.83 -13.53
C ILE A 146 20.97 -25.73 -12.81
N GLU A 147 22.18 -26.06 -12.36
CA GLU A 147 23.05 -25.11 -11.67
C GLU A 147 23.49 -23.97 -12.61
N GLU A 148 23.76 -24.27 -13.88
CA GLU A 148 24.10 -23.27 -14.89
C GLU A 148 22.90 -22.35 -15.23
N GLU A 149 21.69 -22.90 -15.35
CA GLU A 149 20.47 -22.12 -15.57
C GLU A 149 20.13 -21.22 -14.37
N ALA A 150 20.30 -21.72 -13.14
CA ALA A 150 20.11 -20.95 -11.93
C ALA A 150 21.08 -19.75 -11.87
N ARG A 151 22.35 -19.94 -12.26
CA ARG A 151 23.34 -18.87 -12.34
C ARG A 151 22.93 -17.80 -13.35
N LYS A 152 22.53 -18.19 -14.57
CA LYS A 152 22.06 -17.26 -15.62
C LYS A 152 20.84 -16.46 -15.16
N ARG A 153 19.91 -17.10 -14.46
CA ARG A 153 18.71 -16.46 -13.92
C ARG A 153 19.04 -15.45 -12.82
N GLN A 154 20.02 -15.75 -11.98
CA GLN A 154 20.51 -14.83 -10.95
C GLN A 154 21.22 -13.61 -11.54
N GLU A 155 22.05 -13.80 -12.57
CA GLU A 155 22.67 -12.71 -13.33
C GLU A 155 21.62 -11.80 -13.97
N LEU A 156 20.60 -12.37 -14.63
CA LEU A 156 19.52 -11.59 -15.24
C LEU A 156 18.74 -10.77 -14.20
N ASN A 157 18.42 -11.37 -13.05
CA ASN A 157 17.75 -10.66 -11.96
C ASN A 157 18.60 -9.47 -11.44
N ASN A 158 19.91 -9.66 -11.30
CA ASN A 158 20.81 -8.58 -10.88
C ASN A 158 20.81 -7.42 -11.90
N VAL A 159 20.82 -7.72 -13.20
CA VAL A 159 20.74 -6.70 -14.27
C VAL A 159 19.41 -5.95 -14.23
N ILE A 160 18.30 -6.65 -14.03
CA ILE A 160 16.95 -6.04 -13.91
C ILE A 160 16.90 -5.13 -12.68
N GLU A 161 17.40 -5.61 -11.53
CA GLU A 161 17.50 -4.83 -10.30
C GLU A 161 18.36 -3.57 -10.48
N GLU A 162 19.51 -3.67 -11.14
CA GLU A 162 20.34 -2.50 -11.46
C GLU A 162 19.64 -1.51 -12.38
N LYS A 163 18.92 -2.01 -13.40
CA LYS A 163 18.11 -1.17 -14.30
C LYS A 163 17.01 -0.45 -13.54
N TRP A 164 16.25 -1.15 -12.69
CA TRP A 164 15.21 -0.55 -11.85
C TRP A 164 15.79 0.46 -10.86
N ARG A 165 16.95 0.18 -10.27
CA ARG A 165 17.67 1.15 -9.41
C ARG A 165 18.08 2.39 -10.19
N ARG A 166 18.52 2.25 -11.44
CA ARG A 166 18.88 3.38 -12.31
C ARG A 166 17.65 4.22 -12.67
N GLU A 167 16.56 3.58 -13.06
CA GLU A 167 15.29 4.24 -13.34
C GLU A 167 14.72 4.95 -12.10
N ALA A 168 14.84 4.34 -10.92
CA ALA A 168 14.45 4.95 -9.65
C ALA A 168 15.34 6.15 -9.29
N ARG A 169 16.67 6.06 -9.50
CA ARG A 169 17.60 7.18 -9.34
C ARG A 169 17.31 8.31 -10.32
N GLU A 170 16.99 8.00 -11.58
CA GLU A 170 16.62 8.99 -12.59
C GLU A 170 15.28 9.67 -12.26
N LYS A 171 14.29 8.91 -11.76
CA LYS A 171 13.04 9.48 -11.22
C LYS A 171 13.28 10.39 -10.02
N GLN A 172 14.08 9.96 -9.04
CA GLN A 172 14.43 10.79 -7.87
C GLN A 172 15.25 12.02 -8.27
N ARG A 173 16.17 11.89 -9.23
CA ARG A 173 17.00 12.99 -9.75
C ARG A 173 16.18 13.97 -10.61
N GLY A 174 15.10 13.50 -11.25
CA GLY A 174 14.12 14.33 -11.94
C GLY A 174 13.21 15.13 -10.99
N VAL A 175 13.08 14.70 -9.73
CA VAL A 175 12.32 15.42 -8.69
C VAL A 175 13.19 16.44 -7.94
N GLN A 176 14.51 16.27 -7.88
CA GLN A 176 15.39 17.10 -7.04
C GLN A 176 16.11 18.28 -7.71
N ALA A 177 16.00 18.47 -9.02
CA ALA A 177 16.76 19.53 -9.68
C ALA A 177 15.87 20.49 -10.45
N ARG A 178 15.29 21.49 -9.75
CA ARG A 178 15.08 22.87 -10.27
C ARG A 178 14.89 23.96 -9.20
N GLY A 179 14.75 23.60 -7.91
CA GLY A 179 14.57 24.59 -6.84
C GLY A 179 15.84 24.94 -6.08
N GLN A 180 15.89 26.16 -5.54
CA GLN A 180 16.88 26.62 -4.58
C GLN A 180 16.40 26.37 -3.15
N ASN A 181 17.33 26.07 -2.25
CA ASN A 181 17.10 26.02 -0.82
C ASN A 181 17.32 27.42 -0.23
N VAL A 182 16.27 28.01 0.33
CA VAL A 182 16.26 29.35 0.89
C VAL A 182 16.00 29.25 2.39
N ALA A 183 16.72 30.03 3.21
CA ALA A 183 16.48 30.13 4.64
C ALA A 183 15.77 31.44 5.00
N TYR A 184 14.82 31.37 5.93
CA TYR A 184 14.29 32.56 6.61
C TYR A 184 14.60 32.52 8.11
N LEU A 185 15.21 33.60 8.59
CA LEU A 185 15.74 33.75 9.94
C LEU A 185 15.09 34.96 10.61
N ARG A 186 14.71 34.82 11.89
CA ARG A 186 14.10 35.93 12.66
C ARG A 186 14.71 36.05 14.05
N VAL A 187 15.11 37.26 14.45
CA VAL A 187 15.73 37.52 15.77
C VAL A 187 15.25 38.83 16.40
N SER A 188 15.20 38.88 17.74
CA SER A 188 14.77 40.06 18.52
C SER A 188 15.89 40.81 19.24
N SER A 189 17.09 40.24 19.32
CA SER A 189 18.38 40.85 19.62
C SER A 189 19.39 39.74 19.95
N LYS A 190 20.66 39.94 19.56
CA LYS A 190 21.88 39.10 19.75
C LYS A 190 22.18 38.04 18.69
N ASP A 191 23.45 38.01 18.29
CA ASP A 191 24.10 37.09 17.33
C ASP A 191 24.01 35.59 17.68
N GLN A 192 23.92 35.24 18.97
CA GLN A 192 23.90 33.84 19.40
C GLN A 192 22.65 33.07 18.94
N ASN A 193 21.52 33.75 18.71
CA ASN A 193 20.28 33.10 18.25
C ASN A 193 20.30 32.84 16.73
N LEU A 194 20.96 33.70 15.96
CA LEU A 194 21.18 33.52 14.52
C LEU A 194 22.07 32.31 14.24
N ALA A 195 23.17 32.17 14.98
CA ALA A 195 24.10 31.04 14.82
C ALA A 195 23.39 29.69 15.01
N ARG A 196 22.56 29.55 16.06
CA ARG A 196 21.79 28.32 16.32
C ARG A 196 20.78 28.00 15.21
N GLN A 197 20.14 29.03 14.63
CA GLN A 197 19.21 28.82 13.53
C GLN A 197 19.94 28.40 12.25
N ARG A 198 21.09 29.01 11.94
CA ARG A 198 21.94 28.61 10.81
C ARG A 198 22.47 27.19 10.96
N GLU A 199 22.90 26.81 12.16
CA GLU A 199 23.33 25.44 12.45
C GLU A 199 22.21 24.42 12.26
N ALA A 200 21.00 24.74 12.74
CA ALA A 200 19.83 23.88 12.55
C ALA A 200 19.44 23.73 11.07
N ILE A 201 19.49 24.81 10.29
CA ILE A 201 19.10 24.84 8.87
C ILE A 201 20.15 24.20 7.98
N GLY A 202 21.44 24.37 8.29
CA GLY A 202 22.53 23.89 7.47
C GLY A 202 22.79 24.78 6.24
N GLN A 203 23.31 24.17 5.18
CA GLN A 203 23.71 24.90 3.96
C GLN A 203 22.49 25.23 3.10
N VAL A 204 22.37 26.50 2.71
CA VAL A 204 21.32 27.03 1.83
C VAL A 204 21.92 27.92 0.75
N ASP A 205 21.20 28.09 -0.35
CA ASP A 205 21.60 28.94 -1.48
C ASP A 205 21.42 30.42 -1.17
N ARG A 206 20.42 30.77 -0.36
CA ARG A 206 20.13 32.15 0.03
C ARG A 206 19.50 32.26 1.41
N GLU A 207 19.84 33.31 2.15
CA GLU A 207 19.23 33.61 3.46
C GLU A 207 18.52 34.98 3.44
N PHE A 208 17.37 35.04 4.13
CA PHE A 208 16.61 36.26 4.40
C PHE A 208 16.44 36.42 5.91
N ILE A 209 16.64 37.63 6.42
CA ILE A 209 16.72 37.90 7.85
C ILE A 209 15.79 39.06 8.22
N ASP A 210 14.98 38.86 9.25
CA ASP A 210 14.22 39.93 9.91
C ASP A 210 14.72 40.17 11.34
N GLU A 211 15.14 41.41 11.59
CA GLU A 211 15.52 41.90 12.93
C GLU A 211 14.34 42.65 13.56
N LEU A 212 13.79 42.11 14.66
CA LEU A 212 12.74 42.76 15.45
C LEU A 212 13.35 43.93 16.24
N SER A 213 13.37 45.11 15.63
CA SER A 213 13.54 46.37 16.38
C SER A 213 12.19 46.79 17.02
N ALA A 214 12.25 47.55 18.11
CA ALA A 214 11.05 48.09 18.78
C ALA A 214 10.16 48.95 17.84
N ARG A 215 10.72 49.47 16.73
CA ARG A 215 10.04 50.29 15.73
C ARG A 215 9.49 49.48 14.55
N THR A 216 10.04 48.29 14.27
CA THR A 216 9.70 47.44 13.12
C THR A 216 8.83 46.25 13.51
N ARG A 217 8.12 46.34 14.64
CA ARG A 217 7.28 45.23 15.12
C ARG A 217 6.14 44.89 14.15
N ALA A 218 5.74 45.78 13.23
CA ALA A 218 4.63 45.54 12.32
C ALA A 218 5.04 44.96 10.94
N HIS A 219 6.23 45.30 10.42
CA HIS A 219 6.66 44.92 9.08
C HIS A 219 7.75 43.85 9.10
N ARG A 220 7.68 42.88 8.17
CA ARG A 220 8.65 41.78 7.98
C ARG A 220 9.23 41.86 6.55
N PRO A 221 10.04 42.88 6.24
CA PRO A 221 10.58 43.05 4.90
C PRO A 221 11.41 41.84 4.45
N GLY A 222 12.15 41.19 5.36
CA GLY A 222 12.92 39.99 5.04
C GLY A 222 12.03 38.83 4.61
N LEU A 223 10.89 38.61 5.29
CA LEU A 223 9.92 37.59 4.87
C LEU A 223 9.24 37.95 3.55
N GLU A 224 8.87 39.21 3.35
CA GLU A 224 8.23 39.67 2.11
C GLU A 224 9.15 39.48 0.89
N ASP A 225 10.42 39.86 1.03
CA ASP A 225 11.46 39.64 0.01
C ASP A 225 11.72 38.16 -0.23
N CYS A 226 11.74 37.35 0.84
CA CYS A 226 11.87 35.90 0.74
C CYS A 226 10.72 35.30 -0.07
N ILE A 227 9.47 35.64 0.26
CA ILE A 227 8.30 35.16 -0.47
C ILE A 227 8.37 35.62 -1.92
N ALA A 228 8.76 36.87 -2.18
CA ALA A 228 8.92 37.40 -3.54
C ALA A 228 9.98 36.64 -4.36
N TYR A 229 11.07 36.22 -3.71
CA TYR A 229 12.17 35.49 -4.33
C TYR A 229 11.81 34.06 -4.74
N LEU A 230 11.03 33.36 -3.93
CA LEU A 230 10.67 31.95 -4.12
C LEU A 230 9.93 31.69 -5.45
N ARG A 231 10.28 30.56 -6.07
CA ARG A 231 9.75 30.05 -7.35
C ARG A 231 9.31 28.60 -7.22
N ASP A 232 8.68 28.10 -8.26
CA ASP A 232 8.28 26.70 -8.38
C ASP A 232 9.48 25.75 -8.17
N GLY A 233 9.30 24.79 -7.26
CA GLY A 233 10.34 23.84 -6.85
C GLY A 233 11.26 24.30 -5.73
N ASP A 234 11.28 25.59 -5.35
CA ASP A 234 12.16 26.09 -4.27
C ASP A 234 11.73 25.56 -2.89
N GLY A 235 12.69 25.41 -1.98
CA GLY A 235 12.48 24.98 -0.60
C GLY A 235 12.79 26.10 0.40
N LEU A 236 11.80 26.57 1.16
CA LEU A 236 11.99 27.48 2.28
C LEU A 236 12.22 26.70 3.58
N HIS A 237 13.40 26.87 4.18
CA HIS A 237 13.77 26.28 5.45
C HIS A 237 13.65 27.29 6.58
N VAL A 238 12.92 26.89 7.64
CA VAL A 238 12.74 27.70 8.84
C VAL A 238 13.02 26.84 10.06
N ALA A 239 13.73 27.39 11.03
CA ALA A 239 14.10 26.67 12.25
C ALA A 239 12.87 26.16 13.04
N SER A 240 11.83 26.99 13.18
CA SER A 240 10.59 26.63 13.86
C SER A 240 9.40 27.50 13.45
N ILE A 241 8.18 27.04 13.71
CA ILE A 241 6.92 27.74 13.38
C ILE A 241 6.89 29.16 13.97
N ASP A 242 7.30 29.32 15.23
CA ASP A 242 7.31 30.62 15.91
C ASP A 242 8.28 31.61 15.27
N ARG A 243 9.22 31.16 14.43
CA ARG A 243 10.12 32.05 13.68
C ARG A 243 9.47 32.58 12.41
N LEU A 244 8.59 31.82 11.76
CA LEU A 244 7.87 32.26 10.57
C LEU A 244 6.68 33.16 10.90
N ALA A 245 5.85 32.74 11.85
CA ALA A 245 4.52 33.30 12.04
C ALA A 245 4.25 33.80 13.47
N ARG A 246 3.33 34.74 13.60
CA ARG A 246 2.93 35.35 14.89
C ARG A 246 1.58 34.86 15.41
N SER A 247 0.78 34.28 14.53
CA SER A 247 -0.49 33.64 14.85
C SER A 247 -0.71 32.48 13.89
N LEU A 248 -1.69 31.63 14.21
CA LEU A 248 -2.09 30.52 13.33
C LEU A 248 -2.62 31.03 11.98
N VAL A 249 -3.33 32.17 11.99
CA VAL A 249 -3.85 32.78 10.76
C VAL A 249 -2.72 33.35 9.90
N ASP A 250 -1.75 34.01 10.53
CA ASP A 250 -0.55 34.49 9.85
C ASP A 250 0.24 33.32 9.24
N LEU A 251 0.41 32.23 9.99
CA LEU A 251 1.07 31.01 9.51
C LEU A 251 0.37 30.45 8.28
N ARG A 252 -0.97 30.30 8.33
CA ARG A 252 -1.76 29.80 7.22
C ARG A 252 -1.58 30.64 5.97
N ASN A 253 -1.71 31.97 6.11
CA ASN A 253 -1.58 32.90 4.98
C ASN A 253 -0.19 32.86 4.35
N VAL A 254 0.87 32.72 5.15
CA VAL A 254 2.24 32.63 4.64
C VAL A 254 2.46 31.30 3.90
N ILE A 255 2.00 30.18 4.48
CA ILE A 255 2.13 28.87 3.82
C ILE A 255 1.37 28.87 2.49
N ASP A 256 0.12 29.35 2.46
CA ASP A 256 -0.70 29.41 1.24
C ASP A 256 -0.04 30.27 0.15
N GLN A 257 0.60 31.39 0.50
CA GLN A 257 1.32 32.23 -0.46
C GLN A 257 2.54 31.52 -1.08
N ILE A 258 3.25 30.72 -0.29
CA ILE A 258 4.46 30.02 -0.74
C ILE A 258 4.08 28.81 -1.57
N THR A 259 3.12 28.00 -1.11
CA THR A 259 2.68 26.80 -1.83
C THR A 259 1.95 27.15 -3.13
N ALA A 260 1.22 28.27 -3.19
CA ALA A 260 0.64 28.77 -4.43
C ALA A 260 1.69 29.13 -5.51
N LYS A 261 2.94 29.36 -5.12
CA LYS A 261 4.07 29.57 -6.04
C LYS A 261 4.77 28.28 -6.48
N GLY A 262 4.33 27.12 -5.98
CA GLY A 262 5.00 25.84 -6.22
C GLY A 262 6.20 25.58 -5.30
N ALA A 263 6.42 26.42 -4.28
CA ALA A 263 7.50 26.26 -3.32
C ALA A 263 7.06 25.48 -2.08
N THR A 264 8.02 24.81 -1.44
CA THR A 264 7.80 23.97 -0.25
C THR A 264 8.32 24.66 1.00
N VAL A 265 7.61 24.55 2.13
CA VAL A 265 8.04 25.09 3.43
C VAL A 265 8.42 23.96 4.38
N HIS A 266 9.63 24.00 4.91
CA HIS A 266 10.18 23.04 5.87
C HIS A 266 10.38 23.68 7.25
N PHE A 267 9.75 23.09 8.27
CA PHE A 267 9.98 23.42 9.68
C PHE A 267 10.81 22.33 10.34
N LEU A 268 12.01 22.70 10.77
CA LEU A 268 13.01 21.73 11.24
C LEU A 268 12.70 21.22 12.64
N LYS A 269 12.35 22.11 13.57
CA LYS A 269 12.03 21.73 14.95
C LYS A 269 10.77 20.88 15.06
N GLU A 270 9.72 21.25 14.34
CA GLU A 270 8.46 20.52 14.33
C GLU A 270 8.46 19.32 13.37
N ASN A 271 9.49 19.19 12.54
CA ASN A 271 9.61 18.19 11.48
C ASN A 271 8.36 18.13 10.59
N LEU A 272 7.92 19.30 10.12
CA LEU A 272 6.74 19.47 9.26
C LEU A 272 7.15 20.02 7.91
N THR A 273 6.58 19.46 6.84
CA THR A 273 6.80 19.94 5.47
C THR A 273 5.48 20.24 4.79
N PHE A 274 5.33 21.47 4.29
CA PHE A 274 4.15 21.93 3.53
C PHE A 274 4.53 22.10 2.07
N ALA A 275 4.17 21.13 1.24
CA ALA A 275 4.41 21.13 -0.20
C ALA A 275 3.11 21.44 -0.99
N PRO A 276 3.20 21.95 -2.22
CA PRO A 276 2.03 22.20 -3.09
C PRO A 276 1.17 20.95 -3.31
N ASP A 277 1.84 19.79 -3.48
CA ASP A 277 1.20 18.51 -3.80
C ASP A 277 0.88 17.64 -2.57
N GLY A 278 1.09 18.16 -1.35
CA GLY A 278 0.59 17.59 -0.11
C GLY A 278 1.02 16.15 0.19
N GLU A 279 2.31 15.91 0.44
CA GLU A 279 2.84 14.57 0.70
C GLU A 279 2.85 14.14 2.19
N ASP A 280 2.74 15.07 3.15
CA ASP A 280 2.81 14.77 4.59
C ASP A 280 1.42 14.82 5.27
N PRO A 281 0.87 13.66 5.73
CA PRO A 281 -0.39 13.62 6.48
C PRO A 281 -0.41 14.51 7.72
N ARG A 282 0.73 14.76 8.38
CA ARG A 282 0.83 15.64 9.55
C ARG A 282 0.65 17.11 9.17
N ALA A 283 1.25 17.51 8.05
CA ALA A 283 1.08 18.84 7.50
C ALA A 283 -0.37 19.07 7.08
N THR A 284 -1.01 18.09 6.45
CA THR A 284 -2.44 18.15 6.08
C THR A 284 -3.35 18.31 7.30
N LEU A 285 -3.11 17.56 8.38
CA LEU A 285 -3.85 17.72 9.64
C LEU A 285 -3.65 19.12 10.24
N MET A 286 -2.39 19.58 10.31
CA MET A 286 -2.07 20.91 10.83
C MET A 286 -2.75 22.01 10.00
N LEU A 287 -2.71 21.93 8.67
CA LEU A 287 -3.41 22.86 7.77
C LEU A 287 -4.91 22.88 8.02
N GLY A 288 -5.52 21.72 8.30
CA GLY A 288 -6.93 21.60 8.68
C GLY A 288 -7.24 22.35 9.98
N ILE A 289 -6.43 22.14 11.03
CA ILE A 289 -6.58 22.83 12.32
C ILE A 289 -6.42 24.35 12.15
N LEU A 290 -5.42 24.79 11.39
CA LEU A 290 -5.20 26.21 11.08
C LEU A 290 -6.40 26.82 10.34
N GLY A 291 -6.97 26.10 9.37
CA GLY A 291 -8.17 26.52 8.65
C GLY A 291 -9.39 26.65 9.55
N SER A 292 -9.63 25.68 10.44
CA SER A 292 -10.73 25.74 11.41
C SER A 292 -10.61 26.93 12.36
N PHE A 293 -9.40 27.24 12.82
CA PHE A 293 -9.17 28.38 13.71
C PHE A 293 -9.38 29.73 13.01
N ALA A 294 -8.99 29.84 11.73
CA ALA A 294 -9.23 31.05 10.93
C ALA A 294 -10.73 31.31 10.72
N GLU A 295 -11.52 30.27 10.47
CA GLU A 295 -12.99 30.39 10.37
C GLU A 295 -13.63 30.78 11.71
N PHE A 296 -13.14 30.21 12.82
CA PHE A 296 -13.56 30.59 14.16
C PHE A 296 -13.31 32.08 14.44
N GLU A 297 -12.11 32.60 14.17
CA GLU A 297 -11.79 34.02 14.37
C GLU A 297 -12.67 34.94 13.52
N ARG A 298 -12.89 34.59 12.24
CA ARG A 298 -13.80 35.33 11.34
C ARG A 298 -15.22 35.39 11.89
N ALA A 299 -15.71 34.31 12.48
CA ALA A 299 -17.03 34.28 13.11
C ALA A 299 -17.11 35.27 14.28
N ILE A 300 -16.12 35.27 15.18
CA ILE A 300 -16.07 36.19 16.33
C ILE A 300 -16.00 37.67 15.90
N ILE A 301 -15.23 37.98 14.85
CA ILE A 301 -15.14 39.36 14.32
C ILE A 301 -16.51 39.82 13.79
N ARG A 302 -17.21 38.97 13.02
CA ARG A 302 -18.55 39.29 12.49
C ARG A 302 -19.57 39.49 13.61
N GLU A 303 -19.52 38.68 14.66
CA GLU A 303 -20.38 38.80 15.83
C GLU A 303 -20.19 40.17 16.51
N ARG A 304 -18.94 40.54 16.83
CA ARG A 304 -18.63 41.86 17.41
C ARG A 304 -19.03 43.02 16.52
N GLN A 305 -18.86 42.87 15.20
CA GLN A 305 -19.30 43.88 14.24
C GLN A 305 -20.83 44.03 14.28
N ALA A 306 -21.57 42.92 14.33
CA ALA A 306 -23.03 42.94 14.43
C ALA A 306 -23.51 43.61 15.74
N GLU A 307 -22.86 43.31 16.86
CA GLU A 307 -23.11 43.97 18.15
C GLU A 307 -22.86 45.48 18.07
N GLY A 308 -21.72 45.89 17.51
CA GLY A 308 -21.37 47.30 17.32
C GLY A 308 -22.38 48.02 16.41
N ILE A 309 -22.81 47.38 15.32
CA ILE A 309 -23.86 47.89 14.42
C ILE A 309 -25.17 48.03 15.18
N ALA A 310 -25.56 47.04 15.99
CA ALA A 310 -26.81 47.08 16.77
C ALA A 310 -26.80 48.24 17.78
N LEU A 311 -25.68 48.45 18.49
CA LEU A 311 -25.50 49.59 19.39
C LEU A 311 -25.55 50.93 18.65
N ALA A 312 -24.87 51.04 17.51
CA ALA A 312 -24.86 52.26 16.70
C ALA A 312 -26.23 52.56 16.05
N LYS A 313 -27.01 51.53 15.69
CA LYS A 313 -28.42 51.67 15.27
C LYS A 313 -29.30 52.16 16.41
N LYS A 314 -29.19 51.56 17.61
CA LYS A 314 -29.90 52.03 18.82
C LYS A 314 -29.55 53.48 19.17
N ALA A 315 -28.30 53.87 18.99
CA ALA A 315 -27.82 55.23 19.20
C ALA A 315 -28.14 56.21 18.05
N GLY A 316 -28.86 55.78 17.01
CA GLY A 316 -29.29 56.64 15.90
C GLY A 316 -28.16 57.17 14.99
N ARG A 317 -26.98 56.56 15.02
CA ARG A 317 -25.80 57.03 14.25
C ARG A 317 -25.93 56.76 12.75
N TYR A 318 -26.68 55.74 12.34
CA TYR A 318 -26.91 55.43 10.93
C TYR A 318 -28.01 56.32 10.35
N LYS A 319 -27.61 57.36 9.59
CA LYS A 319 -28.52 58.29 8.90
C LYS A 319 -28.73 57.98 7.41
N GLY A 320 -28.25 56.82 6.95
CA GLY A 320 -28.30 56.41 5.55
C GLY A 320 -27.37 57.24 4.64
N ARG A 321 -27.49 57.03 3.32
CA ARG A 321 -26.74 57.81 2.32
C ARG A 321 -27.26 59.26 2.30
N PRO A 322 -26.39 60.28 2.41
CA PRO A 322 -26.79 61.67 2.28
C PRO A 322 -27.58 61.90 0.98
N ARG A 323 -28.58 62.80 1.02
CA ARG A 323 -29.33 63.17 -0.18
C ARG A 323 -28.36 63.80 -1.20
N ALA A 324 -28.49 63.39 -2.46
CA ALA A 324 -27.62 63.84 -3.55
C ALA A 324 -27.93 65.28 -4.02
N LEU A 325 -29.13 65.79 -3.73
CA LEU A 325 -29.54 67.16 -3.98
C LEU A 325 -30.08 67.75 -2.67
N THR A 326 -29.75 69.01 -2.41
CA THR A 326 -30.34 69.81 -1.33
C THR A 326 -31.75 70.27 -1.71
N GLU A 327 -32.54 70.68 -0.73
CA GLU A 327 -33.91 71.18 -0.98
C GLU A 327 -33.91 72.41 -1.90
N VAL A 328 -32.89 73.27 -1.79
CA VAL A 328 -32.70 74.44 -2.67
C VAL A 328 -32.44 73.99 -4.12
N GLN A 329 -31.59 72.99 -4.32
CA GLN A 329 -31.30 72.45 -5.66
C GLN A 329 -32.51 71.73 -6.27
N ILE A 330 -33.36 71.10 -5.45
CA ILE A 330 -34.60 70.47 -5.91
C ILE A 330 -35.61 71.54 -6.36
N LYS A 331 -35.78 72.63 -5.60
CA LYS A 331 -36.63 73.76 -5.99
C LYS A 331 -36.14 74.43 -7.28
N GLN A 332 -34.84 74.71 -7.37
CA GLN A 332 -34.22 75.25 -8.57
C GLN A 332 -34.42 74.33 -9.79
N ALA A 333 -34.31 73.01 -9.59
CA ALA A 333 -34.59 72.04 -10.64
C ALA A 333 -36.07 72.06 -11.08
N HIS A 334 -37.02 72.24 -10.15
CA HIS A 334 -38.44 72.37 -10.47
C HIS A 334 -38.73 73.60 -11.32
N GLU A 335 -38.18 74.76 -10.97
CA GLU A 335 -38.34 76.02 -11.70
C GLU A 335 -37.77 75.91 -13.12
N ARG A 336 -36.56 75.35 -13.27
CA ARG A 336 -35.92 75.13 -14.59
C ARG A 336 -36.72 74.16 -15.46
N VAL A 337 -37.31 73.12 -14.87
CA VAL A 337 -38.21 72.19 -15.60
C VAL A 337 -39.50 72.89 -16.04
N GLN A 338 -40.07 73.78 -15.20
CA GLN A 338 -41.27 74.55 -15.56
C GLN A 338 -40.99 75.59 -16.65
N ALA A 339 -39.78 76.17 -16.67
CA ALA A 339 -39.30 77.05 -17.73
C ALA A 339 -39.02 76.33 -19.06
N GLY A 340 -39.24 75.01 -19.14
CA GLY A 340 -39.13 74.22 -20.38
C GLY A 340 -37.72 73.69 -20.67
N GLU A 341 -36.77 73.83 -19.74
CA GLU A 341 -35.41 73.35 -19.95
C GLU A 341 -35.33 71.81 -19.93
N ALA A 342 -34.49 71.25 -20.80
CA ALA A 342 -34.32 69.81 -20.91
C ALA A 342 -33.73 69.22 -19.62
N ARG A 343 -34.40 68.21 -19.05
CA ARG A 343 -33.99 67.52 -17.80
C ARG A 343 -32.57 66.94 -17.85
N THR A 344 -32.05 66.64 -19.04
CA THR A 344 -30.66 66.19 -19.21
C THR A 344 -29.66 67.32 -18.91
N SER A 345 -29.95 68.55 -19.35
CA SER A 345 -29.13 69.75 -19.07
C SER A 345 -29.11 70.03 -17.57
N ILE A 346 -30.28 70.08 -16.95
CA ILE A 346 -30.45 70.34 -15.51
C ILE A 346 -29.73 69.28 -14.66
N ALA A 347 -29.77 68.00 -15.06
CA ALA A 347 -29.08 66.92 -14.35
C ALA A 347 -27.56 67.09 -14.40
N ASN A 348 -27.02 67.43 -15.58
CA ASN A 348 -25.59 67.67 -15.77
C ASN A 348 -25.11 68.89 -14.97
N ASP A 349 -25.87 69.98 -14.99
CA ASP A 349 -25.54 71.22 -14.26
C ASP A 349 -25.53 71.02 -12.74
N LEU A 350 -26.46 70.20 -12.23
CA LEU A 350 -26.53 69.87 -10.81
C LEU A 350 -25.58 68.73 -10.43
N GLY A 351 -24.79 68.21 -11.37
CA GLY A 351 -23.80 67.16 -11.12
C GLY A 351 -24.41 65.82 -10.72
N VAL A 352 -25.65 65.52 -11.13
CA VAL A 352 -26.36 64.30 -10.75
C VAL A 352 -26.84 63.52 -11.97
N SER A 353 -27.00 62.20 -11.82
CA SER A 353 -27.61 61.40 -12.88
C SER A 353 -29.04 61.84 -13.16
N ARG A 354 -29.49 61.68 -14.41
CA ARG A 354 -30.90 61.87 -14.77
C ARG A 354 -31.84 61.09 -13.85
N ALA A 355 -31.51 59.83 -13.53
CA ALA A 355 -32.33 59.02 -12.62
C ALA A 355 -32.46 59.64 -11.22
N THR A 356 -31.37 60.21 -10.69
CA THR A 356 -31.34 60.92 -9.40
C THR A 356 -32.21 62.16 -9.44
N LEU A 357 -32.13 62.96 -10.52
CA LEU A 357 -32.96 64.15 -10.72
C LEU A 357 -34.45 63.80 -10.79
N TYR A 358 -34.82 62.80 -11.60
CA TYR A 358 -36.21 62.34 -11.71
C TYR A 358 -36.76 61.83 -10.37
N ARG A 359 -35.95 61.09 -9.60
CA ARG A 359 -36.35 60.59 -8.28
C ARG A 359 -36.54 61.73 -7.27
N ALA A 360 -35.71 62.77 -7.33
CA ALA A 360 -35.83 63.94 -6.47
C ALA A 360 -37.10 64.75 -6.79
N LEU A 361 -37.34 65.05 -8.07
CA LEU A 361 -38.52 65.81 -8.53
C LEU A 361 -39.85 65.07 -8.31
N ARG A 362 -39.85 63.73 -8.30
CA ARG A 362 -41.04 62.92 -8.03
C ARG A 362 -41.42 62.92 -6.54
N LYS A 363 -40.42 63.02 -5.66
CA LYS A 363 -40.60 62.95 -4.21
C LYS A 363 -41.16 64.25 -3.62
N ASP A 364 -40.89 65.39 -4.27
CA ASP A 364 -41.40 66.72 -3.85
C ASP A 364 -42.89 66.91 -4.13
N LYS A 365 -43.46 66.15 -5.10
CA LYS A 365 -44.90 66.20 -5.44
C LYS A 365 -45.82 65.44 -4.47
N ASN A 366 -45.27 64.73 -3.49
CA ASN A 366 -46.05 63.97 -2.52
C ASN A 366 -45.37 64.11 -1.15
N PRO A 367 -45.73 65.14 -0.35
CA PRO A 367 -45.07 65.45 0.92
C PRO A 367 -45.18 64.34 1.96
#